data_AF-A0A2N6CK06-F1
#
_entry.id   AF-A0A2N6CK06-F1
#
_cell.length_a   1.000
_cell.length_b   1.000
_cell.length_c   1.000
_cell.angle_alpha   90.00
_cell.angle_beta   90.00
_cell.angle_gamma   90.00
#
_symmetry.space_group_name_H-M   'P 1'
#
loop_
_entity.id
_entity.type
_entity.pdbx_description
1 polymer ?
#
loop_
_entity_poly.entity_id
_entity_poly.type
_entity_poly.pdbx_seq_one_letter_code
_entity_poly.pdbx_strand_id
1 'polypeptide(L)'
;MNCKNSELVRRSGFYAAIAAFSLLAGCGGGDGGGGDTTGATAGGPPVDYTYRVPGSKPDGWTVADAAALGMSVELLEEMINAIGDGEYPIADSVSIAYRGRLVLDETLRTRLDEFDGWVGNTDPAMHAQFSVSKSVAGILTGIAIDQGVIGGVDTAFLSLFDYPGYQNWDERKNDITVGDVLTMRLGFEWDEWDPPYFDPDNMLLEFYDLKWQQQQNKLQQRELQTG
;
A
#
# COMPACT_ATOMS: atom_id res chain seq x y z
N MET A 1 -24.39 46.89 19.36
CA MET A 1 -23.94 45.86 18.41
C MET A 1 -24.96 44.72 18.48
N ASN A 2 -25.80 44.63 17.44
CA ASN A 2 -26.94 43.72 17.36
C ASN A 2 -26.52 42.39 16.77
N CYS A 3 -26.88 41.28 17.42
CA CYS A 3 -27.01 39.99 16.73
C CYS A 3 -28.44 39.49 16.99
N LYS A 4 -29.27 39.56 15.95
CA LYS A 4 -30.61 38.96 15.93
C LYS A 4 -30.50 37.62 15.22
N ASN A 5 -30.90 36.57 15.92
CA ASN A 5 -31.34 35.31 15.32
C ASN A 5 -32.65 35.54 14.55
N SER A 6 -32.73 35.01 13.34
CA SER A 6 -34.00 34.65 12.71
C SER A 6 -33.79 33.40 11.86
N GLU A 7 -34.55 32.37 12.20
CA GLU A 7 -34.68 31.08 11.53
C GLU A 7 -35.11 31.20 10.07
N LEU A 8 -34.76 30.22 9.23
CA LEU A 8 -35.62 29.86 8.10
C LEU A 8 -35.57 28.35 7.76
N VAL A 9 -36.59 27.65 8.28
CA VAL A 9 -37.50 26.75 7.54
C VAL A 9 -36.88 25.55 6.77
N ARG A 10 -36.85 24.43 7.49
CA ARG A 10 -37.39 23.10 7.15
C ARG A 10 -38.08 22.95 5.77
N ARG A 11 -37.48 22.15 4.88
CA ARG A 11 -38.22 21.37 3.85
C ARG A 11 -37.69 19.95 3.78
N SER A 12 -38.52 19.03 4.27
CA SER A 12 -38.40 17.58 4.11
C SER A 12 -38.72 17.18 2.68
N GLY A 13 -37.97 16.23 2.11
CA GLY A 13 -38.38 15.55 0.88
C GLY A 13 -37.27 14.76 0.19
N PHE A 14 -37.32 13.43 0.33
CA PHE A 14 -36.76 12.43 -0.58
C PHE A 14 -35.24 12.39 -0.80
N TYR A 15 -34.53 11.78 0.15
CA TYR A 15 -33.29 11.06 -0.18
C TYR A 15 -33.66 9.68 -0.74
N ALA A 16 -33.74 9.58 -2.07
CA ALA A 16 -33.59 8.32 -2.77
C ALA A 16 -32.23 8.35 -3.48
N ALA A 17 -31.15 8.32 -2.69
CA ALA A 17 -29.83 8.01 -3.22
C ALA A 17 -29.79 6.50 -3.40
N ILE A 18 -29.93 6.06 -4.65
CA ILE A 18 -29.57 4.71 -5.09
C ILE A 18 -28.10 4.54 -4.71
N ALA A 19 -27.84 3.77 -3.66
CA ALA A 19 -26.51 3.27 -3.36
C ALA A 19 -26.13 2.31 -4.48
N ALA A 20 -25.49 2.83 -5.52
CA ALA A 20 -24.69 2.00 -6.40
C ALA A 20 -23.51 1.50 -5.56
N PHE A 21 -23.70 0.33 -4.95
CA PHE A 21 -22.64 -0.46 -4.35
C PHE A 21 -21.70 -0.87 -5.49
N SER A 22 -20.72 -0.03 -5.81
CA SER A 22 -19.56 -0.44 -6.57
C SER A 22 -18.76 -1.38 -5.68
N LEU A 23 -19.11 -2.66 -5.74
CA LEU A 23 -18.22 -3.75 -5.34
C LEU A 23 -16.95 -3.62 -6.18
N LEU A 24 -15.94 -2.93 -5.65
CA LEU A 24 -14.56 -3.19 -6.05
C LEU A 24 -14.23 -4.59 -5.54
N ALA A 25 -14.60 -5.58 -6.34
CA ALA A 25 -14.07 -6.92 -6.25
C ALA A 25 -12.58 -6.83 -6.62
N GLY A 26 -11.75 -6.50 -5.63
CA GLY A 26 -10.35 -6.88 -5.62
C GLY A 26 -10.27 -8.37 -5.39
N CYS A 27 -10.43 -9.14 -6.46
CA CYS A 27 -10.09 -10.55 -6.53
C CYS A 27 -9.44 -10.78 -7.91
N GLY A 28 -8.11 -10.65 -7.96
CA GLY A 28 -7.33 -11.42 -8.92
C GLY A 28 -7.11 -12.80 -8.30
N GLY A 29 -7.91 -13.78 -8.71
CA GLY A 29 -7.81 -15.17 -8.24
C GLY A 29 -8.24 -16.16 -9.32
N GLY A 30 -7.39 -17.18 -9.52
CA GLY A 30 -7.58 -18.37 -10.38
C GLY A 30 -6.83 -18.26 -11.71
N ASP A 31 -5.87 -19.10 -12.09
CA ASP A 31 -5.76 -20.54 -11.85
C ASP A 31 -4.37 -21.01 -11.39
N GLY A 32 -4.37 -22.06 -10.57
CA GLY A 32 -3.17 -22.72 -10.07
C GLY A 32 -2.44 -23.54 -11.13
N GLY A 33 -1.17 -23.21 -11.35
CA GLY A 33 -0.17 -24.09 -11.95
C GLY A 33 0.73 -24.64 -10.84
N GLY A 34 0.65 -25.95 -10.59
CA GLY A 34 1.42 -26.62 -9.55
C GLY A 34 2.93 -26.54 -9.78
N GLY A 35 3.62 -25.83 -8.90
CA GLY A 35 5.05 -25.95 -8.68
C GLY A 35 5.30 -26.70 -7.38
N ASP A 36 5.85 -27.91 -7.51
CA ASP A 36 6.30 -28.75 -6.40
C ASP A 36 7.45 -28.05 -5.66
N THR A 37 7.17 -27.48 -4.49
CA THR A 37 8.20 -27.06 -3.54
C THR A 37 8.07 -27.90 -2.28
N THR A 38 8.65 -29.10 -2.30
CA THR A 38 9.17 -29.72 -1.08
C THR A 38 10.31 -28.85 -0.52
N GLY A 39 9.94 -27.79 0.18
CA GLY A 39 10.83 -26.90 0.91
C GLY A 39 10.24 -26.68 2.30
N ALA A 40 10.52 -27.60 3.21
CA ALA A 40 10.18 -27.44 4.62
C ALA A 40 10.79 -26.13 5.13
N THR A 41 9.94 -25.18 5.56
CA THR A 41 10.36 -24.10 6.44
C THR A 41 9.63 -24.27 7.75
N ALA A 42 10.44 -24.46 8.79
CA ALA A 42 10.00 -24.71 10.14
C ALA A 42 9.14 -23.52 10.61
N GLY A 43 7.84 -23.77 10.81
CA GLY A 43 7.03 -22.97 11.71
C GLY A 43 7.77 -22.89 13.05
N GLY A 44 7.83 -21.71 13.63
CA GLY A 44 8.38 -21.53 14.95
C GLY A 44 7.66 -22.43 15.97
N PRO A 45 8.16 -22.53 17.22
CA PRO A 45 7.35 -23.12 18.27
C PRO A 45 5.99 -22.42 18.32
N PRO A 46 4.88 -23.16 18.54
CA PRO A 46 3.55 -22.58 18.55
C PRO A 46 3.49 -21.36 19.46
N VAL A 47 2.85 -20.29 18.97
CA VAL A 47 2.68 -19.08 19.74
C VAL A 47 1.43 -19.25 20.59
N ASP A 48 1.56 -19.05 21.90
CA ASP A 48 0.42 -18.95 22.83
C ASP A 48 0.18 -17.45 23.11
N TYR A 49 -0.46 -16.78 22.16
CA TYR A 49 -0.76 -15.36 22.24
C TYR A 49 -1.99 -15.13 23.13
N THR A 50 -1.79 -14.33 24.17
CA THR A 50 -2.87 -13.76 24.97
C THR A 50 -3.03 -12.30 24.62
N TYR A 51 -4.26 -11.89 24.30
CA TYR A 51 -4.59 -10.53 23.95
C TYR A 51 -4.22 -9.55 25.08
N ARG A 52 -3.73 -8.40 24.67
CA ARG A 52 -3.46 -7.25 25.52
C ARG A 52 -3.82 -5.98 24.79
N VAL A 53 -4.33 -5.00 25.54
CA VAL A 53 -4.51 -3.65 25.00
C VAL A 53 -3.15 -3.12 24.54
N PRO A 54 -3.04 -2.54 23.32
CA PRO A 54 -1.78 -1.99 22.83
C PRO A 54 -1.19 -0.96 23.79
N GLY A 55 0.13 -0.95 23.90
CA GLY A 55 0.84 0.10 24.64
C GLY A 55 0.64 1.46 23.97
N SER A 56 0.36 2.51 24.77
CA SER A 56 0.26 3.86 24.23
C SER A 56 1.64 4.37 23.77
N LYS A 57 1.69 4.90 22.55
CA LYS A 57 2.88 5.47 21.90
C LYS A 57 2.63 6.95 21.55
N PRO A 58 3.66 7.77 21.34
CA PRO A 58 3.51 9.16 20.88
C PRO A 58 3.27 9.24 19.36
N ASP A 59 2.38 8.41 18.83
CA ASP A 59 2.04 8.29 17.40
C ASP A 59 0.67 8.90 17.05
N GLY A 60 -0.02 9.44 18.05
CA GLY A 60 -1.34 10.07 17.89
C GLY A 60 -2.51 9.10 18.01
N TRP A 61 -2.28 7.80 18.17
CA TRP A 61 -3.36 6.84 18.38
C TRP A 61 -3.77 6.76 19.84
N THR A 62 -5.09 6.82 20.07
CA THR A 62 -5.64 6.47 21.37
C THR A 62 -5.98 4.97 21.39
N VAL A 63 -5.40 4.22 22.32
CA VAL A 63 -5.61 2.76 22.43
C VAL A 63 -6.94 2.43 23.10
N ALA A 64 -7.52 1.28 22.82
CA ALA A 64 -8.72 0.79 23.49
C ALA A 64 -8.70 -0.74 23.61
N ASP A 65 -9.38 -1.24 24.65
CA ASP A 65 -9.63 -2.66 24.83
C ASP A 65 -10.65 -3.17 23.80
N ALA A 66 -10.32 -4.31 23.17
CA ALA A 66 -11.14 -4.94 22.13
C ALA A 66 -12.54 -5.32 22.65
N ALA A 67 -12.62 -5.96 23.81
CA ALA A 67 -13.89 -6.40 24.40
C ALA A 67 -14.76 -5.19 24.79
N ALA A 68 -14.16 -4.12 25.27
CA ALA A 68 -14.87 -2.86 25.55
C ALA A 68 -15.51 -2.23 24.30
N LEU A 69 -15.02 -2.55 23.10
CA LEU A 69 -15.58 -2.12 21.81
C LEU A 69 -16.51 -3.18 21.18
N GLY A 70 -16.75 -4.30 21.85
CA GLY A 70 -17.61 -5.40 21.37
C GLY A 70 -16.93 -6.32 20.35
N MET A 71 -15.60 -6.32 20.27
CA MET A 71 -14.85 -7.26 19.45
C MET A 71 -14.60 -8.56 20.25
N SER A 72 -14.61 -9.71 19.57
CA SER A 72 -14.24 -10.99 20.20
C SER A 72 -12.73 -11.05 20.37
N VAL A 73 -12.30 -11.20 21.63
CA VAL A 73 -10.89 -11.37 21.98
C VAL A 73 -10.39 -12.71 21.49
N GLU A 74 -11.23 -13.73 21.56
CA GLU A 74 -10.93 -15.10 21.13
C GLU A 74 -10.53 -15.14 19.66
N LEU A 75 -11.26 -14.43 18.77
CA LEU A 75 -10.91 -14.35 17.35
C LEU A 75 -9.58 -13.60 17.09
N LEU A 76 -9.23 -12.62 17.93
CA LEU A 76 -7.94 -11.93 17.81
C LEU A 76 -6.79 -12.86 18.21
N GLU A 77 -6.97 -13.62 19.29
CA GLU A 77 -6.00 -14.60 19.76
C GLU A 77 -5.82 -15.73 18.75
N GLU A 78 -6.92 -16.32 18.25
CA GLU A 78 -6.89 -17.33 17.19
C GLU A 78 -6.15 -16.84 15.94
N MET A 79 -6.40 -15.61 15.49
CA MET A 79 -5.72 -15.03 14.33
C MET A 79 -4.21 -14.88 14.55
N ILE A 80 -3.79 -14.33 15.70
CA ILE A 80 -2.36 -14.13 15.97
C ILE A 80 -1.64 -15.47 16.19
N ASN A 81 -2.29 -16.45 16.83
CA ASN A 81 -1.76 -17.80 16.96
C ASN A 81 -1.60 -18.48 15.60
N ALA A 82 -2.60 -18.41 14.71
CA ALA A 82 -2.50 -19.00 13.37
C ALA A 82 -1.33 -18.41 12.55
N ILE A 83 -1.10 -17.09 12.66
CA ILE A 83 0.07 -16.45 12.02
C ILE A 83 1.37 -16.93 12.68
N GLY A 84 1.43 -16.94 14.01
CA GLY A 84 2.60 -17.37 14.78
C GLY A 84 2.98 -18.84 14.56
N ASP A 85 1.99 -19.70 14.35
CA ASP A 85 2.13 -21.14 14.08
C ASP A 85 2.52 -21.42 12.61
N GLY A 86 2.56 -20.38 11.77
CA GLY A 86 3.02 -20.44 10.39
C GLY A 86 1.95 -20.82 9.37
N GLU A 87 0.66 -20.76 9.72
CA GLU A 87 -0.43 -20.96 8.74
C GLU A 87 -0.42 -19.86 7.66
N TYR A 88 0.06 -18.67 8.01
CA TYR A 88 0.21 -17.51 7.14
C TYR A 88 1.67 -17.04 7.10
N PRO A 89 2.57 -17.76 6.40
CA PRO A 89 4.02 -17.58 6.54
C PRO A 89 4.57 -16.24 6.02
N ILE A 90 3.76 -15.47 5.28
CA ILE A 90 4.11 -14.14 4.76
C ILE A 90 3.58 -12.98 5.63
N ALA A 91 2.80 -13.28 6.67
CA ALA A 91 2.20 -12.26 7.52
C ALA A 91 3.13 -11.92 8.69
N ASP A 92 3.72 -10.73 8.63
CA ASP A 92 4.74 -10.29 9.58
C ASP A 92 4.20 -9.44 10.74
N SER A 93 3.08 -8.75 10.51
CA SER A 93 2.44 -7.89 11.52
C SER A 93 0.96 -7.70 11.23
N VAL A 94 0.20 -7.39 12.29
CA VAL A 94 -1.22 -7.03 12.20
C VAL A 94 -1.49 -5.85 13.13
N SER A 95 -2.09 -4.80 12.56
CA SER A 95 -2.61 -3.67 13.33
C SER A 95 -4.09 -3.47 13.02
N ILE A 96 -4.91 -3.30 14.05
CA ILE A 96 -6.37 -3.10 13.91
C ILE A 96 -6.77 -1.82 14.61
N ALA A 97 -7.34 -0.89 13.85
CA ALA A 97 -7.99 0.30 14.36
C ALA A 97 -9.52 0.21 14.17
N TYR A 98 -10.27 0.47 15.24
CA TYR A 98 -11.73 0.46 15.21
C TYR A 98 -12.29 1.67 15.95
N ARG A 99 -13.23 2.39 15.30
CA ARG A 99 -13.84 3.64 15.82
C ARG A 99 -12.82 4.70 16.25
N GLY A 100 -11.75 4.85 15.46
CA GLY A 100 -10.68 5.82 15.73
C GLY A 100 -9.76 5.43 16.89
N ARG A 101 -9.77 4.16 17.32
CA ARG A 101 -8.95 3.64 18.42
C ARG A 101 -8.11 2.47 17.95
N LEU A 102 -6.85 2.41 18.38
CA LEU A 102 -5.98 1.27 18.13
C LEU A 102 -6.31 0.15 19.12
N VAL A 103 -6.63 -1.04 18.60
CA VAL A 103 -7.15 -2.17 19.37
C VAL A 103 -6.17 -3.34 19.40
N LEU A 104 -5.39 -3.50 18.34
CA LEU A 104 -4.33 -4.51 18.20
C LEU A 104 -3.17 -3.87 17.43
N ASP A 105 -1.94 -4.17 17.83
CA ASP A 105 -0.72 -3.79 17.12
C ASP A 105 0.37 -4.80 17.48
N GLU A 106 0.47 -5.87 16.69
CA GLU A 106 1.40 -6.97 16.94
C GLU A 106 2.33 -7.17 15.74
N THR A 107 3.62 -7.26 16.03
CA THR A 107 4.67 -7.60 15.06
C THR A 107 5.22 -8.96 15.44
N LEU A 108 5.03 -9.95 14.57
CA LEU A 108 5.52 -11.32 14.75
C LEU A 108 6.88 -11.53 14.08
N ARG A 109 7.22 -10.69 13.11
CA ARG A 109 8.50 -10.73 12.40
C ARG A 109 9.69 -10.61 13.33
N THR A 110 10.63 -11.53 13.21
CA THR A 110 11.87 -11.56 14.01
C THR A 110 13.14 -11.59 13.18
N ARG A 111 13.00 -11.71 11.85
CA ARG A 111 14.13 -11.84 10.92
C ARG A 111 13.80 -11.16 9.59
N LEU A 112 14.86 -10.82 8.86
CA LEU A 112 14.77 -10.37 7.48
C LEU A 112 14.43 -11.55 6.55
N ASP A 113 13.86 -11.22 5.40
CA ASP A 113 13.56 -12.13 4.30
C ASP A 113 14.28 -11.70 3.01
N GLU A 114 14.00 -12.40 1.91
CA GLU A 114 14.59 -12.12 0.61
C GLU A 114 14.23 -10.74 0.04
N PHE A 115 13.05 -10.19 0.35
CA PHE A 115 12.58 -8.91 -0.17
C PHE A 115 13.30 -7.73 0.48
N ASP A 116 13.74 -7.88 1.73
CA ASP A 116 14.54 -6.85 2.42
C ASP A 116 15.84 -6.56 1.66
N GLY A 117 16.48 -7.60 1.11
CA GLY A 117 17.71 -7.47 0.32
C GLY A 117 17.54 -6.58 -0.90
N TRP A 118 16.38 -6.65 -1.57
CA TRP A 118 16.10 -5.89 -2.79
C TRP A 118 16.05 -4.38 -2.57
N VAL A 119 15.68 -3.96 -1.37
CA VAL A 119 15.58 -2.54 -1.00
C VAL A 119 16.68 -2.09 -0.04
N GLY A 120 17.63 -2.98 0.30
CA GLY A 120 18.69 -2.71 1.25
C GLY A 120 18.20 -2.52 2.69
N ASN A 121 17.06 -3.13 3.05
CA ASN A 121 16.57 -3.08 4.42
C ASN A 121 17.44 -3.94 5.34
N THR A 122 17.77 -3.40 6.51
CA THR A 122 18.56 -4.08 7.55
C THR A 122 17.86 -4.12 8.89
N ASP A 123 16.65 -3.56 8.98
CA ASP A 123 15.86 -3.48 10.20
C ASP A 123 14.59 -4.35 10.06
N PRO A 124 14.43 -5.44 10.83
CA PRO A 124 13.24 -6.28 10.78
C PRO A 124 11.97 -5.53 11.21
N ALA A 125 12.06 -4.37 11.84
CA ALA A 125 10.90 -3.51 12.11
C ALA A 125 10.39 -2.76 10.88
N MET A 126 11.13 -2.79 9.77
CA MET A 126 10.79 -2.13 8.50
C MET A 126 10.32 -3.11 7.45
N HIS A 127 9.46 -2.62 6.55
CA HIS A 127 8.92 -3.39 5.42
C HIS A 127 8.98 -2.58 4.13
N ALA A 128 9.42 -3.24 3.06
CA ALA A 128 9.22 -2.75 1.71
C ALA A 128 7.71 -2.66 1.40
N GLN A 129 7.21 -1.45 1.17
CA GLN A 129 5.78 -1.19 0.97
C GLN A 129 5.28 -1.54 -0.43
N PHE A 130 6.18 -1.64 -1.41
CA PHE A 130 5.88 -1.92 -2.81
C PHE A 130 4.66 -1.12 -3.32
N SER A 131 3.65 -1.80 -3.86
CA SER A 131 2.45 -1.20 -4.44
C SER A 131 1.59 -0.39 -3.47
N VAL A 132 1.73 -0.54 -2.15
CA VAL A 132 1.04 0.31 -1.16
C VAL A 132 1.41 1.78 -1.37
N SER A 133 2.63 2.07 -1.86
CA SER A 133 3.11 3.42 -2.19
C SER A 133 2.23 4.16 -3.20
N LYS A 134 1.47 3.45 -4.04
CA LYS A 134 0.55 4.06 -5.02
C LYS A 134 -0.57 4.85 -4.33
N SER A 135 -1.01 4.44 -3.14
CA SER A 135 -1.99 5.19 -2.35
C SER A 135 -1.46 6.57 -1.93
N VAL A 136 -0.19 6.62 -1.49
CA VAL A 136 0.50 7.88 -1.14
C VAL A 136 0.65 8.77 -2.37
N ALA A 137 1.06 8.21 -3.51
CA ALA A 137 1.13 8.95 -4.77
C ALA A 137 -0.23 9.52 -5.19
N GLY A 138 -1.31 8.76 -5.03
CA GLY A 138 -2.68 9.22 -5.27
C GLY A 138 -3.09 10.37 -4.34
N ILE A 139 -2.80 10.26 -3.04
CA ILE A 139 -3.05 11.33 -2.06
C ILE A 139 -2.31 12.61 -2.44
N LEU A 140 -1.01 12.51 -2.74
CA LEU A 140 -0.19 13.66 -3.14
C LEU A 140 -0.70 14.30 -4.42
N THR A 141 -1.18 13.51 -5.37
CA THR A 141 -1.82 14.02 -6.60
C THR A 141 -3.10 14.79 -6.27
N GLY A 142 -3.94 14.26 -5.36
CA GLY A 142 -5.13 14.95 -4.88
C GLY A 142 -4.81 16.29 -4.19
N ILE A 143 -3.76 16.33 -3.36
CA ILE A 143 -3.28 17.57 -2.74
C ILE A 143 -2.80 18.58 -3.79
N ALA A 144 -2.06 18.13 -4.81
CA ALA A 144 -1.59 19.01 -5.89
C ALA A 144 -2.76 19.59 -6.72
N ILE A 145 -3.84 18.82 -6.89
CA ILE A 145 -5.09 19.31 -7.49
C ILE A 145 -5.76 20.36 -6.60
N ASP A 146 -5.90 20.10 -5.30
CA ASP A 146 -6.50 21.04 -4.34
C ASP A 146 -5.72 22.37 -4.27
N GLN A 147 -4.40 22.30 -4.41
CA GLN A 147 -3.53 23.48 -4.48
C GLN A 147 -3.52 24.20 -5.84
N GLY A 148 -4.22 23.68 -6.85
CA GLY A 148 -4.26 24.24 -8.20
C GLY A 148 -2.96 24.07 -9.00
N VAL A 149 -2.02 23.24 -8.54
CA VAL A 149 -0.79 22.90 -9.27
C VAL A 149 -1.12 21.99 -10.47
N ILE A 150 -2.05 21.06 -10.28
CA ILE A 150 -2.64 20.24 -11.34
C ILE A 150 -4.08 20.70 -11.53
N GLY A 151 -4.51 20.96 -12.77
CA GLY A 151 -5.83 21.52 -13.06
C GLY A 151 -7.03 20.61 -12.74
N GLY A 152 -6.77 19.35 -12.36
CA GLY A 152 -7.77 18.32 -12.09
C GLY A 152 -7.43 16.99 -12.76
N VAL A 153 -8.33 16.02 -12.62
CA VAL A 153 -8.16 14.67 -13.19
C VAL A 153 -8.15 14.67 -14.72
N ASP A 154 -8.82 15.63 -15.37
CA ASP A 154 -8.85 15.76 -16.83
C ASP A 154 -7.60 16.45 -17.41
N THR A 155 -6.64 16.82 -16.56
CA THR A 155 -5.37 17.41 -17.02
C THR A 155 -4.64 16.40 -17.90
N ALA A 156 -4.17 16.83 -19.08
CA ALA A 156 -3.35 16.01 -19.95
C ALA A 156 -2.05 15.62 -19.22
N PHE A 157 -1.84 14.33 -18.98
CA PHE A 157 -0.78 13.83 -18.11
C PHE A 157 0.61 14.23 -18.60
N LEU A 158 0.85 14.12 -19.90
CA LEU A 158 2.15 14.44 -20.48
C LEU A 158 2.48 15.94 -20.45
N SER A 159 1.48 16.82 -20.31
CA SER A 159 1.72 18.26 -20.16
C SER A 159 2.40 18.64 -18.84
N LEU A 160 2.43 17.72 -17.86
CA LEU A 160 3.07 17.92 -16.57
C LEU A 160 4.60 17.77 -16.62
N PHE A 161 5.16 17.33 -17.76
CA PHE A 161 6.58 17.04 -17.90
C PHE A 161 7.19 17.80 -19.08
N ASP A 162 8.47 18.17 -18.92
CA ASP A 162 9.28 18.79 -19.97
C ASP A 162 10.50 17.90 -20.26
N TYR A 163 10.27 16.83 -21.00
CA TYR A 163 11.34 15.93 -21.45
C TYR A 163 11.81 16.34 -22.85
N PRO A 164 13.12 16.20 -23.15
CA PRO A 164 13.68 16.59 -24.46
C PRO A 164 13.13 15.76 -25.65
N GLY A 165 12.46 14.64 -25.37
CA GLY A 165 11.75 13.82 -26.36
C GLY A 165 11.23 12.53 -25.74
N TYR A 166 10.19 11.95 -26.36
CA TYR A 166 9.60 10.68 -25.93
C TYR A 166 9.91 9.59 -26.96
N GLN A 167 10.42 8.45 -26.49
CA GLN A 167 10.59 7.26 -27.33
C GLN A 167 9.22 6.60 -27.62
N ASN A 168 9.12 5.90 -28.76
CA ASN A 168 7.93 5.15 -29.17
C ASN A 168 6.66 6.01 -29.11
N TRP A 169 6.70 7.20 -29.70
CA TRP A 169 5.58 8.14 -29.67
C TRP A 169 4.38 7.63 -30.49
N ASP A 170 3.18 7.82 -29.94
CA ASP A 170 1.89 7.55 -30.58
C ASP A 170 0.95 8.70 -30.19
N GLU A 171 0.21 9.25 -31.15
CA GLU A 171 -0.65 10.42 -30.93
C GLU A 171 -1.71 10.20 -29.84
N ARG A 172 -2.14 8.95 -29.62
CA ARG A 172 -3.09 8.60 -28.55
C ARG A 172 -2.57 8.93 -27.16
N LYS A 173 -1.24 9.06 -26.99
CA LYS A 173 -0.63 9.44 -25.71
C LYS A 173 -0.97 10.88 -25.29
N ASN A 174 -1.36 11.74 -26.23
CA ASN A 174 -1.82 13.10 -25.92
C ASN A 174 -3.15 13.11 -25.16
N ASP A 175 -3.97 12.08 -25.34
CA ASP A 175 -5.31 11.97 -24.74
C ASP A 175 -5.26 11.36 -23.33
N ILE A 176 -4.09 10.93 -22.86
CA ILE A 176 -3.92 10.38 -21.51
C ILE A 176 -4.12 11.49 -20.48
N THR A 177 -5.07 11.28 -19.58
CA THR A 177 -5.34 12.20 -18.47
C THR A 177 -4.68 11.75 -17.18
N VAL A 178 -4.56 12.66 -16.19
CA VAL A 178 -4.17 12.30 -14.83
C VAL A 178 -5.14 11.26 -14.24
N GLY A 179 -6.43 11.35 -14.55
CA GLY A 179 -7.44 10.38 -14.14
C GLY A 179 -7.16 8.98 -14.69
N ASP A 180 -6.74 8.86 -15.94
CA ASP A 180 -6.36 7.58 -16.54
C ASP A 180 -5.15 6.95 -15.82
N VAL A 181 -4.17 7.76 -15.42
CA VAL A 181 -3.01 7.27 -14.63
C VAL A 181 -3.46 6.77 -13.26
N LEU A 182 -4.27 7.57 -12.53
CA LEU A 182 -4.73 7.24 -11.18
C LEU A 182 -5.66 6.01 -11.15
N THR A 183 -6.25 5.66 -12.30
CA THR A 183 -7.17 4.52 -12.44
C THR A 183 -6.59 3.39 -13.29
N MET A 184 -5.27 3.41 -13.56
CA MET A 184 -4.53 2.36 -14.26
C MET A 184 -5.03 2.08 -15.69
N ARG A 185 -5.43 3.11 -16.44
CA ARG A 185 -5.99 3.02 -17.80
C ARG A 185 -4.99 3.35 -18.91
N LEU A 186 -3.69 3.22 -18.62
CA LEU A 186 -2.61 3.55 -19.55
C LEU A 186 -2.38 2.49 -20.62
N GLY A 187 -2.92 1.28 -20.44
CA GLY A 187 -2.70 0.15 -21.34
C GLY A 187 -1.28 -0.42 -21.29
N PHE A 188 -0.54 -0.16 -20.21
CA PHE A 188 0.75 -0.81 -19.97
C PHE A 188 0.54 -2.20 -19.38
N GLU A 189 1.25 -3.16 -19.97
CA GLU A 189 1.35 -4.52 -19.44
C GLU A 189 2.46 -4.56 -18.38
N TRP A 190 2.16 -5.23 -17.28
CA TRP A 190 3.12 -5.55 -16.22
C TRP A 190 2.97 -7.03 -15.93
N ASP A 191 3.85 -7.84 -16.52
CA ASP A 191 3.87 -9.27 -16.23
C ASP A 191 4.77 -9.52 -15.03
N GLU A 192 4.13 -9.80 -13.91
CA GLU A 192 4.79 -10.09 -12.64
C GLU A 192 4.93 -11.59 -12.38
N TRP A 193 4.23 -12.42 -13.16
CA TRP A 193 4.03 -13.84 -12.85
C TRP A 193 4.75 -14.77 -13.79
N ASP A 194 5.08 -14.33 -15.01
CA ASP A 194 5.85 -15.09 -15.99
C ASP A 194 7.07 -14.29 -16.49
N PRO A 195 8.32 -14.79 -16.29
CA PRO A 195 8.70 -15.99 -15.53
C PRO A 195 8.41 -15.84 -14.02
N PRO A 196 8.56 -16.89 -13.19
CA PRO A 196 8.30 -16.80 -11.75
C PRO A 196 9.02 -15.62 -11.06
N TYR A 197 8.45 -15.13 -9.96
CA TYR A 197 8.84 -13.88 -9.28
C TYR A 197 10.34 -13.74 -8.94
N PHE A 198 11.03 -14.86 -8.69
CA PHE A 198 12.46 -14.91 -8.34
C PHE A 198 13.36 -15.33 -9.51
N ASP A 199 12.80 -15.49 -10.70
CA ASP A 199 13.56 -15.75 -11.91
C ASP A 199 14.34 -14.48 -12.30
N PRO A 200 15.66 -14.56 -12.56
CA PRO A 200 16.48 -13.41 -12.97
C PRO A 200 15.94 -12.63 -14.18
N ASP A 201 15.15 -13.28 -15.04
CA ASP A 201 14.56 -12.66 -16.22
C ASP A 201 13.15 -12.08 -15.94
N ASN A 202 12.66 -12.12 -14.69
CA ASN A 202 11.40 -11.48 -14.30
C ASN A 202 11.54 -9.96 -14.30
N MET A 203 10.54 -9.27 -14.88
CA MET A 203 10.52 -7.81 -15.03
C MET A 203 10.69 -7.05 -13.70
N LEU A 204 10.26 -7.63 -12.59
CA LEU A 204 10.39 -7.05 -11.26
C LEU A 204 11.85 -7.02 -10.82
N LEU A 205 12.59 -8.13 -10.96
CA LEU A 205 14.00 -8.18 -10.59
C LEU A 205 14.83 -7.26 -11.49
N GLU A 206 14.55 -7.26 -12.80
CA GLU A 206 15.17 -6.31 -13.73
C GLU A 206 14.99 -4.86 -13.26
N PHE A 207 13.77 -4.49 -12.83
CA PHE A 207 13.48 -3.15 -12.32
C PHE A 207 14.31 -2.79 -11.09
N TYR A 208 14.45 -3.71 -10.12
CA TYR A 208 15.21 -3.46 -8.89
C TYR A 208 16.73 -3.45 -9.10
N ASP A 209 17.26 -4.33 -9.96
CA ASP A 209 18.67 -4.36 -10.29
C ASP A 209 19.11 -3.07 -11.01
N LEU A 210 18.32 -2.60 -11.97
CA LEU A 210 18.57 -1.34 -12.66
C LEU A 210 18.57 -0.14 -11.70
N LYS A 211 17.67 -0.13 -10.72
CA LYS A 211 17.60 0.93 -9.70
C LYS A 211 18.83 0.93 -8.80
N TRP A 212 19.26 -0.25 -8.34
CA TRP A 212 20.46 -0.40 -7.52
C TRP A 212 21.72 0.07 -8.25
N GLN A 213 21.91 -0.35 -9.50
CA GLN A 213 23.04 0.08 -10.32
C GLN A 213 23.05 1.61 -10.52
N GLN A 214 21.89 2.21 -10.80
CA GLN A 214 21.78 3.67 -10.94
C GLN A 214 22.11 4.41 -9.64
N GLN A 215 21.71 3.88 -8.48
CA GLN A 215 22.06 4.49 -7.18
C GLN A 215 23.57 4.42 -6.91
N GLN A 216 24.19 3.26 -7.13
CA GLN A 216 25.64 3.11 -6.96
C GLN A 216 26.43 4.05 -7.88
N ASN A 217 26.03 4.15 -9.14
CA ASN A 217 26.63 5.09 -10.08
C ASN A 217 26.51 6.54 -9.59
N LYS A 218 25.36 6.93 -9.02
CA LYS A 218 25.18 8.29 -8.46
C LYS A 218 26.01 8.53 -7.19
N LEU A 219 26.23 7.52 -6.36
CA LEU A 219 27.08 7.62 -5.17
C LEU A 219 28.55 7.77 -5.58
N GLN A 220 29.02 6.94 -6.51
CA GLN A 220 30.38 7.01 -7.03
C GLN A 220 30.67 8.35 -7.72
N GLN A 221 29.71 8.90 -8.48
CA GLN A 221 29.83 10.22 -9.09
C GLN A 221 29.88 11.35 -8.04
N ARG A 222 29.19 11.21 -6.90
CA ARG A 222 29.27 12.18 -5.80
C ARG A 222 30.62 12.11 -5.09
N GLU A 223 31.14 10.92 -4.83
CA GLU A 223 32.46 10.74 -4.22
C GLU A 223 33.56 11.37 -5.07
N LEU A 224 33.49 11.22 -6.40
CA LEU A 224 34.41 11.85 -7.36
C LEU A 224 34.28 13.39 -7.45
N GLN A 225 33.16 13.97 -7.05
CA GLN A 225 32.93 15.43 -7.04
C GLN A 225 33.32 16.08 -5.70
N THR A 226 33.47 15.29 -4.64
CA THR A 226 33.82 15.76 -3.29
C THR A 226 35.29 15.56 -2.90
N GLY A 227 36.10 14.96 -3.78
CA GLY A 227 37.56 14.82 -3.64
C GLY A 227 38.31 15.76 -4.56
#